data_AF-A0A1X7UN98-F1
#
_entry.id   AF-A0A1X7UN98-F1
#
_cell.length_a   1.000
_cell.length_b   1.000
_cell.length_c   1.000
_cell.angle_alpha   90.00
_cell.angle_beta   90.00
_cell.angle_gamma   90.00
#
_symmetry.space_group_name_H-M   'P 1'
#
loop_
_entity.id
_entity.type
_entity.pdbx_description
1 polymer ?
#
loop_
_entity_poly.entity_id
_entity_poly.type
_entity_poly.pdbx_seq_one_letter_code
_entity_poly.pdbx_strand_id
1 'polypeptide(L)'
;MEAVADIADMHINVPNLTLEQREAMFNVDQKRIFDKIKSHLISQKEREDLLKNESSRLLRLDNIKPLRMFISGVGGTGKSFLVEAIKCLVDDIWHPKSGEIMCAIVAPTGIAAFNVGGLTIHRLF
;
A
#
# COMPACT_ATOMS: atom_id res chain seq x y z
N MET A 1 8.61 9.45 16.71
CA MET A 1 8.88 8.01 16.47
C MET A 1 7.86 7.09 17.14
N GLU A 2 6.71 7.59 17.59
CA GLU A 2 5.64 6.78 18.22
C GLU A 2 4.70 6.16 17.17
N ALA A 3 4.29 6.93 16.15
CA ALA A 3 3.40 6.44 15.08
C ALA A 3 4.00 5.30 14.23
N VAL A 4 5.32 5.24 14.09
CA VAL A 4 6.03 4.15 13.39
C VAL A 4 5.91 2.85 14.17
N ALA A 5 6.04 2.90 15.50
CA ALA A 5 5.81 1.73 16.35
C ALA A 5 4.34 1.29 16.27
N ASP A 6 3.40 2.25 16.31
CA ASP A 6 1.97 1.96 16.22
C ASP A 6 1.59 1.24 14.90
N ILE A 7 2.21 1.59 13.76
CA ILE A 7 1.97 0.91 12.47
C ILE A 7 2.48 -0.53 12.49
N ALA A 8 3.65 -0.78 13.08
CA ALA A 8 4.23 -2.13 13.16
C ALA A 8 3.36 -3.07 14.01
N ASP A 9 2.70 -2.53 15.04
CA ASP A 9 1.85 -3.29 15.96
C ASP A 9 0.40 -3.46 15.45
N MET A 10 0.02 -2.82 14.34
CA MET A 10 -1.32 -2.94 13.77
C MET A 10 -1.52 -4.25 13.01
N HIS A 11 -1.91 -5.30 13.76
CA HIS A 11 -2.44 -6.55 13.24
C HIS A 11 -3.96 -6.61 13.42
N ILE A 12 -4.71 -6.63 12.33
CA ILE A 12 -6.13 -7.01 12.36
C ILE A 12 -6.24 -8.53 12.16
N ASN A 13 -7.17 -9.16 12.86
CA ASN A 13 -7.66 -10.53 12.58
C ASN A 13 -8.41 -10.60 11.24
N VAL A 14 -7.73 -10.39 10.12
CA VAL A 14 -8.25 -10.67 8.78
C VAL A 14 -7.89 -12.12 8.43
N PRO A 15 -8.74 -12.88 7.72
CA PRO A 15 -8.32 -14.17 7.16
C PRO A 15 -7.00 -13.99 6.40
N ASN A 16 -6.06 -14.90 6.67
CA ASN A 16 -4.70 -14.87 6.15
C ASN A 16 -4.71 -15.26 4.66
N LEU A 17 -5.24 -14.37 3.82
CA LEU A 17 -5.36 -14.54 2.38
C LEU A 17 -4.10 -14.04 1.69
N THR A 18 -3.55 -14.87 0.80
CA THR A 18 -2.45 -14.45 -0.08
C THR A 18 -2.91 -13.40 -1.08
N LEU A 19 -1.96 -12.65 -1.67
CA LEU A 19 -2.30 -11.69 -2.71
C LEU A 19 -3.03 -12.34 -3.90
N GLU A 20 -2.59 -13.51 -4.32
CA GLU A 20 -3.23 -14.28 -5.41
C GLU A 20 -4.68 -14.64 -5.10
N GLN A 21 -4.97 -15.07 -3.87
CA GLN A 21 -6.33 -15.37 -3.42
C GLN A 21 -7.20 -14.11 -3.44
N ARG A 22 -6.65 -12.95 -3.06
CA ARG A 22 -7.37 -11.67 -3.11
C ARG A 22 -7.66 -11.25 -4.54
N GLU A 23 -6.69 -11.37 -5.44
CA GLU A 23 -6.85 -11.05 -6.86
C GLU A 23 -7.95 -11.91 -7.52
N ALA A 24 -8.07 -13.18 -7.12
CA ALA A 24 -9.11 -14.08 -7.61
C ALA A 24 -10.54 -13.68 -7.15
N MET A 25 -10.66 -12.92 -6.06
CA MET A 25 -11.93 -12.46 -5.50
C MET A 25 -12.37 -11.09 -6.03
N PHE A 26 -11.54 -10.39 -6.80
CA PHE A 26 -11.89 -9.08 -7.32
C PHE A 26 -13.02 -9.12 -8.35
N ASN A 27 -13.90 -8.13 -8.28
CA ASN A 27 -14.74 -7.79 -9.42
C ASN A 27 -13.91 -7.08 -10.51
N VAL A 28 -14.53 -6.90 -11.69
CA VAL A 28 -13.85 -6.34 -12.86
C VAL A 28 -13.27 -4.94 -12.60
N ASP A 29 -13.98 -4.08 -11.87
CA ASP A 29 -13.54 -2.72 -11.59
C ASP A 29 -12.39 -2.68 -10.58
N GLN A 30 -12.48 -3.47 -9.51
CA GLN A 30 -11.41 -3.64 -8.53
C GLN A 30 -10.14 -4.15 -9.20
N LYS A 31 -10.26 -5.18 -10.06
CA LYS A 31 -9.12 -5.73 -10.81
C LYS A 31 -8.48 -4.69 -11.71
N ARG A 32 -9.27 -3.93 -12.48
CA ARG A 32 -8.77 -2.85 -13.33
C ARG A 32 -8.01 -1.79 -12.55
N ILE A 33 -8.52 -1.40 -11.38
CA ILE A 33 -7.86 -0.42 -10.50
C ILE A 33 -6.57 -1.00 -9.95
N PHE A 34 -6.62 -2.24 -9.47
CA PHE A 34 -5.48 -2.94 -8.90
C PHE A 34 -4.35 -3.13 -9.90
N ASP A 35 -4.65 -3.57 -11.13
CA ASP A 35 -3.67 -3.75 -12.21
C ASP A 35 -2.96 -2.43 -12.58
N LYS A 36 -3.69 -1.31 -12.55
CA LYS A 36 -3.11 0.02 -12.77
C LYS A 36 -2.14 0.41 -11.65
N ILE A 37 -2.45 0.09 -10.40
CA ILE A 37 -1.57 0.34 -9.26
C ILE A 37 -0.34 -0.59 -9.35
N LYS A 38 -0.56 -1.88 -9.60
CA LYS A 38 0.48 -2.91 -9.74
C LYS A 38 1.51 -2.57 -10.80
N SER A 39 1.06 -2.25 -12.02
CA SER A 39 1.95 -1.84 -13.11
C SER A 39 2.78 -0.59 -12.76
N HIS A 40 2.17 0.38 -12.06
CA HIS A 40 2.91 1.56 -11.61
C HIS A 40 3.97 1.23 -10.57
N LEU A 41 3.62 0.49 -9.51
CA LEU A 41 4.54 0.12 -8.43
C LEU A 41 5.70 -0.74 -8.92
N ILE A 42 5.46 -1.69 -9.82
CA ILE A 42 6.52 -2.49 -10.46
C ILE A 42 7.49 -1.57 -11.22
N SER A 43 6.97 -0.64 -12.04
CA SER A 43 7.82 0.30 -12.77
C SER A 43 8.64 1.22 -11.84
N GLN A 44 8.07 1.60 -10.69
CA GLN A 44 8.82 2.35 -9.68
C GLN A 44 9.96 1.49 -9.10
N LYS A 45 9.64 0.27 -8.68
CA LYS A 45 10.61 -0.68 -8.11
C LYS A 45 11.77 -0.97 -9.05
N GLU A 46 11.49 -1.23 -10.32
CA GLU A 46 12.51 -1.44 -11.36
C GLU A 46 13.48 -0.26 -11.45
N ARG A 47 12.95 0.98 -11.44
CA ARG A 47 13.78 2.19 -11.47
C ARG A 47 14.61 2.35 -10.19
N GLU A 48 14.04 2.08 -9.03
CA GLU A 48 14.77 2.10 -7.76
C GLU A 48 15.93 1.11 -7.76
N ASP A 49 15.72 -0.12 -8.26
CA ASP A 49 16.75 -1.15 -8.28
C ASP A 49 17.84 -0.86 -9.33
N LEU A 50 17.50 -0.24 -10.47
CA LEU A 50 18.51 0.30 -11.41
C LEU A 50 19.37 1.39 -10.74
N LEU A 51 18.76 2.30 -9.99
CA LEU A 51 19.46 3.41 -9.33
C LEU A 51 20.33 2.96 -8.15
N LYS A 52 20.01 1.86 -7.47
CA LYS A 52 20.89 1.28 -6.44
C LYS A 52 22.25 0.86 -7.00
N ASN A 53 22.30 0.52 -8.28
CA ASN A 53 23.51 0.05 -8.96
C ASN A 53 24.33 1.18 -9.61
N GLU A 54 23.82 2.42 -9.64
CA GLU A 54 24.54 3.59 -10.12
C GLU A 54 24.95 4.50 -8.96
N SER A 55 26.23 4.87 -8.86
CA SER A 55 26.78 5.72 -7.79
C SER A 55 26.20 7.15 -7.71
N SER A 56 25.26 7.52 -8.60
CA SER A 56 24.65 8.86 -8.70
C SER A 56 23.22 8.90 -8.14
N ARG A 57 23.06 8.47 -6.89
CA ARG A 57 21.76 8.27 -6.20
C ARG A 57 20.93 9.54 -5.98
N LEU A 58 21.54 10.73 -6.01
CA LEU A 58 20.90 11.99 -5.59
C LEU A 58 20.20 12.79 -6.69
N LEU A 59 20.42 12.47 -7.98
CA LEU A 59 19.97 13.34 -9.09
C LEU A 59 18.81 12.78 -9.94
N ARG A 60 18.26 11.60 -9.63
CA ARG A 60 17.35 10.88 -10.57
C ARG A 60 16.03 10.35 -10.01
N LEU A 61 15.81 10.36 -8.69
CA LEU A 61 14.50 9.98 -8.11
C LEU A 61 13.41 11.02 -8.41
N ASP A 62 13.78 12.27 -8.68
CA ASP A 62 12.86 13.37 -9.00
C ASP A 62 12.00 13.12 -10.26
N ASN A 63 12.38 12.14 -11.08
CA ASN A 63 11.66 11.77 -12.30
C ASN A 63 10.57 10.72 -12.10
N ILE A 64 10.45 10.12 -10.90
CA ILE A 64 9.35 9.18 -10.61
C ILE A 64 8.15 9.98 -10.14
N LYS A 65 7.24 10.28 -11.08
CA LYS A 65 5.97 10.93 -10.76
C LYS A 65 5.12 10.03 -9.85
N PRO A 66 4.71 10.49 -8.65
CA PRO A 66 3.86 9.71 -7.76
C PRO A 66 2.49 9.40 -8.40
N LEU A 67 1.99 8.17 -8.20
CA LEU A 67 0.62 7.81 -8.53
C LEU A 67 -0.35 8.47 -7.54
N ARG A 68 -1.15 9.41 -8.03
CA ARG A 68 -2.24 10.01 -7.26
C ARG A 68 -3.56 9.57 -7.87
N MET A 69 -4.35 8.84 -7.11
CA MET A 69 -5.64 8.31 -7.55
C MET A 69 -6.71 8.58 -6.50
N PHE A 70 -7.93 8.88 -6.97
CA PHE A 70 -9.13 8.91 -6.15
C PHE A 70 -10.02 7.76 -6.59
N ILE A 71 -10.32 6.86 -5.66
CA ILE A 71 -11.19 5.70 -5.90
C ILE A 71 -12.46 5.92 -5.08
N SER A 72 -13.58 6.08 -5.76
CA SER A 72 -14.90 6.23 -5.14
C SER A 72 -15.74 4.97 -5.33
N GLY A 73 -16.81 4.88 -4.56
CA GLY A 73 -17.78 3.80 -4.66
C GLY A 73 -18.76 3.83 -3.49
N VAL A 74 -19.94 3.27 -3.69
CA VAL A 74 -20.98 3.22 -2.65
C VAL A 74 -20.56 2.35 -1.45
N GLY A 75 -21.27 2.44 -0.33
CA GLY A 75 -21.04 1.56 0.82
C GLY A 75 -21.15 0.09 0.41
N GLY A 76 -20.29 -0.77 0.97
CA GLY A 76 -20.33 -2.21 0.71
C GLY A 76 -19.60 -2.70 -0.55
N THR A 77 -19.00 -1.83 -1.37
CA THR A 77 -18.29 -2.24 -2.60
C THR A 77 -16.90 -2.86 -2.39
N GLY A 78 -16.52 -3.19 -1.16
CA GLY A 78 -15.22 -3.82 -0.87
C GLY A 78 -14.01 -2.90 -1.02
N LYS A 79 -14.15 -1.57 -0.85
CA LYS A 79 -12.99 -0.64 -0.91
C LYS A 79 -11.89 -0.98 0.10
N SER A 80 -12.26 -1.34 1.34
CA SER A 80 -11.28 -1.77 2.36
C SER A 80 -10.56 -3.05 1.95
N PHE A 81 -11.24 -3.98 1.27
CA PHE A 81 -10.62 -5.19 0.74
C PHE A 81 -9.57 -4.86 -0.34
N LEU A 82 -9.87 -3.91 -1.21
CA LEU A 82 -8.92 -3.40 -2.21
C LEU A 82 -7.71 -2.71 -1.55
N VAL A 83 -7.92 -1.90 -0.51
CA VAL A 83 -6.83 -1.26 0.26
C VAL A 83 -5.89 -2.32 0.86
N GLU A 84 -6.44 -3.37 1.46
CA GLU A 84 -5.65 -4.45 2.04
C GLU A 84 -4.84 -5.20 0.97
N ALA A 85 -5.44 -5.49 -0.19
CA ALA A 85 -4.71 -6.13 -1.28
C ALA A 85 -3.57 -5.25 -1.82
N ILE A 86 -3.77 -3.92 -1.88
CA ILE A 86 -2.70 -2.98 -2.24
C ILE A 86 -1.58 -3.02 -1.20
N LYS A 87 -1.88 -3.12 0.09
CA LYS A 87 -0.87 -3.30 1.14
C LYS A 87 -0.04 -4.56 0.91
N CYS A 88 -0.70 -5.72 0.71
CA CYS A 88 -0.03 -6.98 0.41
C CYS A 88 0.88 -6.86 -0.83
N LEU A 89 0.42 -6.15 -1.86
CA LEU A 89 1.22 -5.90 -3.06
C LEU A 89 2.48 -5.07 -2.78
N VAL A 90 2.40 -4.04 -1.93
CA VAL A 90 3.60 -3.28 -1.55
C VAL A 90 4.59 -4.17 -0.80
N ASP A 91 4.10 -4.99 0.14
CA ASP A 91 4.95 -5.91 0.91
C ASP A 91 5.61 -6.96 0.01
N ASP A 92 4.88 -7.48 -0.98
CA ASP A 92 5.38 -8.44 -1.98
C ASP A 92 6.42 -7.81 -2.93
N ILE A 93 6.31 -6.52 -3.28
CA ILE A 93 7.25 -5.87 -4.20
C ILE A 93 8.55 -5.47 -3.50
N TRP A 94 8.46 -4.94 -2.28
CA TRP A 94 9.62 -4.39 -1.57
C TRP A 94 10.25 -5.33 -0.56
N HIS A 95 9.54 -6.37 -0.11
CA HIS A 95 9.99 -7.31 0.91
C HIS A 95 10.64 -6.63 2.12
N PRO A 96 9.91 -5.76 2.85
CA PRO A 96 10.45 -5.05 3.99
C PRO A 96 11.06 -6.00 5.01
N LYS A 97 12.16 -5.56 5.65
CA LYS A 97 12.68 -6.25 6.82
C LYS A 97 11.70 -6.11 7.98
N SER A 98 11.80 -7.02 8.95
CA SER A 98 10.99 -6.92 10.18
C SER A 98 11.14 -5.54 10.83
N GLY A 99 10.03 -4.85 11.04
CA GLY A 99 9.97 -3.48 11.59
C GLY A 99 10.15 -2.35 10.57
N GLU A 100 10.41 -2.65 9.29
CA GLU A 100 10.45 -1.65 8.22
C GLU A 100 9.04 -1.41 7.66
N ILE A 101 8.66 -0.14 7.53
CA ILE A 101 7.33 0.25 7.03
C ILE A 101 7.47 0.72 5.59
N MET A 102 6.87 -0.03 4.66
CA MET A 102 6.79 0.37 3.24
C MET A 102 5.49 1.10 2.91
N CYS A 103 4.41 0.79 3.64
CA CYS A 103 3.07 1.32 3.36
C CYS A 103 2.45 1.87 4.65
N ALA A 104 2.09 3.15 4.63
CA ALA A 104 1.29 3.77 5.68
C ALA A 104 -0.17 3.89 5.22
N ILE A 105 -1.08 3.20 5.90
CA ILE A 105 -2.52 3.32 5.67
C ILE A 105 -3.08 4.32 6.67
N VAL A 106 -3.82 5.31 6.19
CA VAL A 106 -4.43 6.35 7.04
C VAL A 106 -5.90 6.56 6.74
N ALA A 107 -6.64 6.96 7.78
CA ALA A 107 -8.05 7.33 7.69
C ALA A 107 -8.36 8.57 8.54
N PRO A 108 -9.49 9.27 8.30
CA PRO A 108 -9.83 10.48 9.05
C PRO A 108 -10.32 10.21 10.48
N THR A 109 -10.88 9.04 10.77
CA THR A 109 -11.44 8.68 12.09
C THR A 109 -10.82 7.40 12.63
N GLY A 110 -10.79 7.25 13.96
CA GLY A 110 -10.21 6.08 14.62
C GLY A 110 -10.85 4.76 14.20
N ILE A 111 -12.19 4.72 14.07
CA ILE A 111 -12.89 3.50 13.65
C ILE A 111 -12.59 3.11 12.19
N ALA A 112 -12.46 4.10 11.29
CA ALA A 112 -12.12 3.83 9.90
C ALA A 112 -10.67 3.33 9.79
N ALA A 113 -9.76 3.94 10.55
CA ALA A 113 -8.35 3.56 10.62
C ALA A 113 -8.20 2.12 11.15
N PHE A 114 -8.88 1.82 12.25
CA PHE A 114 -8.93 0.48 12.84
C PHE A 114 -9.41 -0.58 11.85
N ASN A 115 -10.46 -0.31 11.06
CA ASN A 115 -11.01 -1.27 10.10
C ASN A 115 -10.09 -1.61 8.91
N VAL A 116 -9.07 -0.79 8.66
CA VAL A 116 -8.09 -1.01 7.58
C VAL A 116 -6.67 -1.24 8.09
N GLY A 117 -6.50 -1.39 9.41
CA GLY A 117 -5.21 -1.67 10.04
C GLY A 117 -4.23 -0.51 9.86
N GLY A 118 -4.78 0.70 9.86
CA GLY A 118 -4.03 1.94 9.67
C GLY A 118 -4.26 2.92 10.81
N LEU A 119 -3.60 4.07 10.73
CA LEU A 119 -3.68 5.13 11.74
C LEU A 119 -4.64 6.25 11.33
N THR A 120 -5.00 7.11 12.29
CA THR A 120 -5.61 8.37 11.91
C THR A 120 -4.55 9.28 11.25
N ILE A 121 -4.96 10.09 10.27
CA ILE A 121 -4.03 11.04 9.64
C ILE A 121 -3.36 11.98 10.65
N HIS A 122 -4.11 12.40 11.69
CA HIS A 122 -3.63 13.24 12.78
C HIS A 122 -2.66 12.53 13.75
N ARG A 123 -2.61 11.19 13.74
CA ARG A 123 -1.64 10.42 14.53
C ARG A 123 -0.34 10.23 13.76
N LEU A 124 -0.41 10.17 12.43
CA LEU A 124 0.76 9.97 11.57
C LEU A 124 1.61 11.24 11.44
N PHE A 125 0.97 12.41 11.32
CA PHE A 125 1.61 13.72 11.15
C PHE A 125 1.40 14.58 12.39
#